data_AF-A0A3D0DK29-F1
#
_entry.id   AF-A0A3D0DK29-F1
#
_cell.length_a   1.000
_cell.length_b   1.000
_cell.length_c   1.000
_cell.angle_alpha   90.00
_cell.angle_beta   90.00
_cell.angle_gamma   90.00
#
_symmetry.space_group_name_H-M   'P 1'
#
loop_
_entity.id
_entity.type
_entity.pdbx_description
1 polymer ?
#
loop_
_entity_poly.entity_id
_entity_poly.type
_entity_poly.pdbx_seq_one_letter_code
_entity_poly.pdbx_strand_id
1 'polypeptide(L)'
;MSFILYPTEYYDSTYHINFKKYYDLGYRGIIFDIDNTLVPHDEMNDEKSRNLLSRLKDIGFKICFVSNNDEPRVKEFCEEVDIQYIYKA
;
A
#
# COMPACT_ATOMS: atom_id res chain seq x y z
N MET A 1 22.94 -0.14 22.81
CA MET A 1 21.54 -0.29 23.27
C MET A 1 20.69 -0.41 22.02
N SER A 2 20.09 -1.59 21.80
CA SER A 2 19.36 -1.96 20.59
C SER A 2 17.92 -1.47 20.67
N PHE A 3 17.49 -0.67 19.68
CA PHE A 3 16.09 -0.31 19.43
C PHE A 3 15.83 -0.26 17.91
N ILE A 4 16.28 -1.27 17.16
CA ILE A 4 16.50 -1.09 15.71
C ILE A 4 15.25 -1.29 14.82
N LEU A 5 14.09 -1.74 15.32
CA LEU A 5 12.93 -2.01 14.45
C LEU A 5 11.59 -1.58 15.07
N TYR A 6 11.46 -0.32 15.47
CA TYR A 6 10.16 0.25 15.84
C TYR A 6 9.75 1.36 14.88
N PRO A 7 8.46 1.49 14.58
CA PRO A 7 7.97 2.55 13.73
C PRO A 7 8.17 3.91 14.43
N THR A 8 8.69 4.88 13.68
CA THR A 8 8.80 6.27 14.15
C THR A 8 7.47 7.02 14.05
N GLU A 9 6.55 6.51 13.22
CA GLU A 9 5.21 7.04 13.04
C GLU A 9 4.19 5.89 13.02
N TYR A 10 3.06 6.07 13.71
CA TYR A 10 2.00 5.08 13.81
C TYR A 10 0.65 5.75 13.55
N TYR A 11 -0.15 5.12 12.68
CA TYR A 11 -1.49 5.55 12.32
C TYR A 11 -2.44 4.36 12.50
N ASP A 12 -3.64 4.62 13.00
CA ASP A 12 -4.73 3.65 13.17
C ASP A 12 -5.42 3.28 11.84
N SER A 13 -5.13 4.02 10.77
CA SER A 13 -5.70 3.81 9.45
C SER A 13 -4.80 4.40 8.37
N THR A 14 -4.62 3.66 7.27
CA THR A 14 -3.91 4.12 6.06
C THR A 14 -4.48 5.43 5.53
N TYR A 15 -5.78 5.66 5.73
CA TYR A 15 -6.48 6.85 5.25
C TYR A 15 -6.20 8.10 6.08
N HIS A 16 -5.60 7.97 7.27
CA HIS A 16 -5.19 9.10 8.10
C HIS A 16 -3.78 9.61 7.77
N ILE A 17 -3.04 8.88 6.92
CA ILE A 17 -1.69 9.26 6.52
C ILE A 17 -1.74 10.49 5.59
N ASN A 18 -0.98 11.54 5.93
CA ASN A 18 -0.81 12.69 5.06
C ASN A 18 0.24 12.40 3.98
N PHE A 19 -0.13 11.62 2.96
CA PHE A 19 0.75 11.25 1.86
C PHE A 19 1.36 12.44 1.12
N LYS A 20 0.63 13.56 1.02
CA LYS A 20 1.15 14.76 0.34
C LYS A 20 2.35 15.35 1.10
N LYS A 21 2.27 15.42 2.44
CA LYS A 21 3.42 15.82 3.28
C LYS A 21 4.67 14.97 2.97
N TYR A 22 4.53 13.65 2.87
CA TYR A 22 5.68 12.80 2.54
C TYR A 22 6.16 13.01 1.11
N TYR A 23 5.26 13.21 0.16
CA TYR A 23 5.69 13.55 -1.20
C TYR A 23 6.50 14.85 -1.21
N ASP A 24 6.06 15.88 -0.48
CA ASP A 24 6.75 17.16 -0.38
C ASP A 24 8.11 17.03 0.35
N LEU A 25 8.26 16.03 1.24
CA LEU A 25 9.54 15.65 1.87
C LEU A 25 10.49 14.88 0.95
N GLY A 26 10.08 14.52 -0.27
CA GLY A 26 10.93 13.87 -1.27
C GLY A 26 10.69 12.37 -1.45
N TYR A 27 9.75 11.76 -0.72
CA TYR A 27 9.39 10.36 -0.90
C TYR A 27 8.65 10.15 -2.24
N ARG A 28 8.95 9.07 -2.97
CA ARG A 28 8.38 8.79 -4.30
C ARG A 28 7.85 7.38 -4.48
N GLY A 29 8.23 6.46 -3.60
CA GLY A 29 7.77 5.07 -3.61
C GLY A 29 6.93 4.77 -2.38
N ILE A 30 5.87 4.00 -2.57
CA ILE A 30 5.09 3.40 -1.48
C ILE A 30 5.08 1.89 -1.68
N ILE A 31 5.42 1.16 -0.62
CA ILE A 31 5.26 -0.28 -0.56
C ILE A 31 4.05 -0.54 0.32
N PHE A 32 3.07 -1.25 -0.21
CA PHE A 32 1.87 -1.66 0.52
C PHE A 32 1.83 -3.16 0.70
N ASP A 33 1.43 -3.57 1.89
CA ASP A 33 0.81 -4.87 2.10
C ASP A 33 -0.66 -4.81 1.65
N ILE A 34 -1.28 -5.97 1.42
CA ILE A 34 -2.66 -6.10 0.92
C ILE A 34 -3.61 -6.41 2.08
N ASP A 35 -3.47 -7.61 2.65
CA ASP A 35 -4.40 -8.18 3.62
C ASP A 35 -4.34 -7.41 4.95
N ASN A 36 -5.50 -6.96 5.45
CA ASN A 36 -5.64 -6.14 6.65
C ASN A 36 -4.91 -4.78 6.61
N THR A 37 -4.46 -4.34 5.44
CA THR A 37 -3.86 -3.01 5.23
C THR A 37 -4.74 -2.13 4.32
N LEU A 38 -5.16 -2.65 3.16
CA LEU A 38 -6.03 -1.94 2.22
C LEU A 38 -7.44 -2.54 2.15
N VAL A 39 -7.53 -3.86 2.31
CA VAL A 39 -8.79 -4.60 2.30
C VAL A 39 -8.79 -5.63 3.43
N PRO A 40 -9.96 -6.06 3.92
CA PRO A 40 -10.05 -7.24 4.77
C PRO A 40 -9.44 -8.46 4.06
N HIS A 41 -9.03 -9.44 4.86
CA HIS A 41 -8.46 -10.67 4.31
C HIS A 41 -9.44 -11.34 3.32
N ASP A 42 -8.91 -11.77 2.17
CA ASP A 42 -9.66 -12.42 1.08
C ASP A 42 -10.76 -11.58 0.39
N GLU A 43 -10.79 -10.26 0.60
CA GLU A 43 -11.69 -9.37 -0.15
C GLU A 43 -11.03 -8.75 -1.39
N MET A 44 -11.86 -8.45 -2.41
CA MET A 44 -11.45 -7.68 -3.59
C MET A 44 -11.30 -6.19 -3.27
N ASN A 45 -10.74 -5.40 -4.20
CA ASN A 45 -10.65 -3.95 -4.04
C ASN A 45 -12.02 -3.30 -3.89
N ASP A 46 -12.26 -2.69 -2.73
CA ASP A 46 -13.42 -1.83 -2.55
C ASP A 46 -13.20 -0.46 -3.22
N GLU A 47 -14.26 0.35 -3.27
CA GLU A 47 -14.18 1.69 -3.86
C GLU A 47 -13.18 2.58 -3.11
N LYS A 48 -13.01 2.33 -1.81
CA LYS A 48 -12.16 3.11 -0.93
C LYS A 48 -10.68 2.87 -1.22
N SER A 49 -10.26 1.63 -1.46
CA SER A 49 -8.89 1.27 -1.85
C SER A 49 -8.57 1.84 -3.24
N ARG A 50 -9.48 1.71 -4.21
CA ARG A 50 -9.32 2.28 -5.57
C ARG A 50 -9.16 3.80 -5.54
N ASN A 51 -9.99 4.51 -4.77
CA ASN A 51 -9.90 5.95 -4.62
C ASN A 51 -8.59 6.40 -3.96
N LEU A 52 -8.11 5.65 -2.96
CA LEU A 52 -6.80 5.91 -2.35
C LEU A 52 -5.67 5.73 -3.38
N LEU A 53 -5.64 4.61 -4.09
CA LEU A 53 -4.60 4.31 -5.06
C LEU A 53 -4.58 5.34 -6.20
N SER A 54 -5.76 5.74 -6.70
CA SER A 54 -5.89 6.83 -7.69
C SER A 54 -5.29 8.12 -7.16
N ARG A 55 -5.70 8.56 -5.96
CA ARG A 55 -5.18 9.78 -5.34
C ARG A 55 -3.66 9.73 -5.15
N LEU A 56 -3.09 8.58 -4.79
CA LEU A 56 -1.64 8.43 -4.62
C LEU A 56 -0.90 8.53 -5.96
N LYS A 57 -1.46 7.94 -7.03
CA LYS A 57 -0.96 8.09 -8.40
C LYS A 57 -1.02 9.55 -8.85
N ASP A 58 -2.12 10.26 -8.57
CA ASP A 58 -2.30 11.68 -8.91
C ASP A 58 -1.31 12.60 -8.19
N ILE A 59 -0.91 12.26 -6.96
CA ILE A 59 0.16 12.96 -6.23
C ILE A 59 1.52 12.74 -6.91
N GLY A 60 1.70 11.62 -7.61
CA GLY A 60 2.93 11.26 -8.32
C GLY A 60 3.71 10.11 -7.68
N PHE A 61 3.12 9.35 -6.76
CA PHE A 61 3.78 8.19 -6.16
C PHE A 61 3.84 7.00 -7.14
N LYS A 62 4.93 6.26 -7.06
CA LYS A 62 5.01 4.88 -7.56
C LYS A 62 4.63 3.92 -6.44
N ILE A 63 3.77 2.97 -6.74
CA ILE A 63 3.24 2.03 -5.74
C ILE A 63 3.72 0.62 -6.13
N CYS A 64 4.07 -0.18 -5.12
CA CYS A 64 4.35 -1.60 -5.28
C CYS A 64 3.66 -2.38 -4.15
N PHE A 65 2.96 -3.45 -4.50
CA PHE A 65 2.43 -4.38 -3.52
C PHE A 65 3.45 -5.45 -3.16
N VAL A 66 3.59 -5.74 -1.88
CA VAL A 66 4.44 -6.83 -1.38
C VAL A 66 3.57 -7.66 -0.44
N SER A 67 3.36 -8.92 -0.80
CA SER A 67 2.51 -9.82 -0.04
C SER A 67 3.19 -11.17 0.14
N ASN A 68 2.97 -11.78 1.30
CA ASN A 68 3.37 -13.16 1.58
C ASN A 68 2.38 -14.20 1.00
N ASN A 69 1.30 -13.75 0.34
CA ASN A 69 0.26 -14.58 -0.22
C ASN A 69 0.68 -15.21 -1.58
N ASP A 70 -0.11 -16.16 -2.07
CA ASP A 70 0.13 -16.81 -3.36
C ASP A 70 -0.23 -15.91 -4.55
N GLU A 71 0.50 -16.08 -5.65
CA GLU A 71 0.41 -15.23 -6.85
C GLU A 71 -1.02 -15.01 -7.39
N PRO A 72 -1.92 -16.02 -7.46
CA PRO A 72 -3.27 -15.81 -8.00
C PRO A 72 -4.04 -14.73 -7.23
N ARG A 73 -3.93 -14.72 -5.90
CA ARG A 73 -4.62 -13.77 -5.02
C ARG A 73 -4.06 -12.35 -5.21
N VAL A 74 -2.73 -12.23 -5.23
CA VAL A 74 -2.06 -10.94 -5.41
C VAL A 74 -2.33 -10.39 -6.80
N LYS A 75 -2.30 -11.24 -7.83
CA LYS A 75 -2.52 -10.86 -9.21
C LYS A 75 -3.94 -10.35 -9.45
N GLU A 76 -4.96 -11.06 -8.96
CA GLU A 76 -6.37 -10.63 -9.06
C GLU A 76 -6.56 -9.23 -8.45
N PHE A 77 -5.94 -8.96 -7.31
CA PHE A 77 -5.97 -7.65 -6.66
C PHE A 77 -5.26 -6.55 -7.46
N CYS A 78 -4.17 -6.89 -8.15
CA CYS A 78 -3.33 -5.90 -8.86
C CYS A 78 -3.80 -5.61 -10.29
N GLU A 79 -4.48 -6.56 -10.94
CA GLU A 79 -4.95 -6.41 -12.34
C GLU A 79 -5.96 -5.25 -12.48
N GLU A 80 -6.81 -5.03 -11.48
CA GLU A 80 -7.80 -3.94 -11.52
C GLU A 80 -7.18 -2.54 -11.41
N VAL A 81 -6.00 -2.43 -10.80
CA VAL A 81 -5.40 -1.15 -10.43
C VAL A 81 -4.13 -0.81 -11.21
N ASP A 82 -3.63 -1.73 -12.04
CA ASP A 82 -2.40 -1.58 -12.84
C ASP A 82 -1.21 -1.11 -11.97
N ILE A 83 -0.83 -1.96 -11.00
CA ILE A 83 0.25 -1.72 -10.03
C ILE A 83 1.17 -2.94 -9.99
N GLN A 84 2.47 -2.71 -9.85
CA GLN A 84 3.48 -3.76 -9.75
C GLN A 84 3.39 -4.49 -8.40
N TYR A 85 3.66 -5.80 -8.38
CA TYR A 85 3.63 -6.59 -7.15
C TYR A 85 4.76 -7.62 -7.02
N ILE A 86 5.02 -8.02 -5.79
CA ILE A 86 5.86 -9.16 -5.39
C ILE A 86 5.01 -10.07 -4.51
N TYR A 87 5.00 -11.37 -4.80
CA TYR A 87 4.32 -12.41 -4.04
C TYR A 87 5.32 -13.34 -3.36
N LYS A 88 4.91 -14.10 -2.34
CA LYS A 88 5.80 -14.95 -1.52
C LYS A 88 7.03 -14.21 -0.98
N ALA A 89 6.85 -12.93 -0.63
CA ALA A 89 7.87 -12.08 -0.04
C ALA A 89 7.89 -12.17 1.51
#